data_AF-A0A2N6SRA1-F1
#
_entry.id   AF-A0A2N6SRA1-F1
#
_cell.length_a   1.000
_cell.length_b   1.000
_cell.length_c   1.000
_cell.angle_alpha   90.00
_cell.angle_beta   90.00
_cell.angle_gamma   90.00
#
_symmetry.space_group_name_H-M   'P 1'
#
loop_
_entity.id
_entity.type
_entity.pdbx_description
1 polymer ?
#
loop_
_entity_poly.entity_id
_entity_poly.type
_entity_poly.pdbx_seq_one_letter_code
_entity_poly.pdbx_strand_id
1 'polypeptide(L)' 'MYWQKRINRPNKDMEIENKIPKIRKENPNYGYRIITAMLKRLGLKINKKKVQRLVQNLKLQVKNFSR' A
#
# COMPACT_ATOMS: atom_id res chain seq x y z
N MET A 1 -27.87 10.21 12.95
CA MET A 1 -27.84 9.72 11.56
C MET A 1 -26.76 8.64 11.39
N TYR A 2 -27.04 7.53 10.71
CA TYR A 2 -26.17 6.33 10.65
C TYR A 2 -24.78 6.58 10.01
N TRP A 3 -24.62 7.58 9.13
CA TRP A 3 -23.33 7.86 8.49
C TRP A 3 -22.31 8.53 9.42
N GLN A 4 -22.76 9.39 10.33
CA GLN A 4 -21.90 10.24 11.17
C GLN A 4 -20.99 9.39 12.09
N LYS A 5 -21.47 8.21 12.50
CA LYS A 5 -20.69 7.22 13.28
C LYS A 5 -19.52 6.59 12.51
N ARG A 6 -19.41 6.76 11.18
CA ARG A 6 -18.32 6.18 10.37
C ARG A 6 -17.10 7.08 10.24
N ILE A 7 -17.24 8.39 10.48
CA ILE A 7 -16.16 9.37 10.34
C ILE A 7 -15.04 9.12 11.37
N ASN A 8 -15.41 8.74 12.60
CA ASN A 8 -14.46 8.53 13.70
C ASN A 8 -13.83 7.13 13.72
N ARG A 9 -13.97 6.33 12.66
CA ARG A 9 -13.38 4.97 12.64
C ARG A 9 -11.88 5.06 12.35
N PRO A 10 -11.03 4.35 13.13
CA PRO A 10 -9.60 4.31 12.85
C PRO A 10 -9.34 3.68 11.48
N ASN A 11 -8.34 4.21 10.76
CA ASN A 11 -7.93 3.66 9.47
C ASN A 11 -7.35 2.26 9.68
N LYS A 12 -8.05 1.23 9.21
CA LYS A 12 -7.58 -0.17 9.27
C LYS A 12 -6.33 -0.42 8.44
N ASP A 13 -6.03 0.47 7.49
CA ASP A 13 -4.97 0.30 6.51
C ASP A 13 -3.66 1.00 6.93
N MET A 14 -3.68 1.67 8.08
CA MET A 14 -2.55 2.44 8.61
C MET A 14 -1.28 1.59 8.75
N GLU A 15 -1.41 0.32 9.17
CA GLU A 15 -0.27 -0.60 9.28
C GLU A 15 0.40 -0.85 7.91
N ILE A 16 -0.41 -1.02 6.87
CA ILE A 16 0.05 -1.29 5.51
C ILE A 16 0.62 -0.02 4.88
N GLU A 17 -0.06 1.11 5.07
CA GLU A 17 0.39 2.43 4.64
C GLU A 17 1.75 2.80 5.22
N ASN A 18 2.06 2.39 6.46
CA ASN A 18 3.36 2.59 7.07
C ASN A 18 4.45 1.63 6.55
N LYS A 19 4.08 0.41 6.12
CA LYS A 19 5.02 -0.58 5.60
C LYS A 19 5.43 -0.34 4.15
N ILE A 20 4.52 0.15 3.31
CA ILE A 20 4.78 0.39 1.87
C ILE A 20 5.97 1.35 1.65
N PRO A 21 6.06 2.54 2.30
CA PRO A 21 7.18 3.46 2.16
C PRO A 21 8.50 2.87 2.64
N LYS A 22 8.49 2.02 3.68
CA LYS A 22 9.71 1.35 4.19
C LYS A 22 10.31 0.44 3.13
N ILE A 23 9.48 -0.44 2.56
CA ILE A 23 9.88 -1.32 1.44
C ILE A 23 10.39 -0.50 0.24
N ARG A 24 9.73 0.63 -0.05
CA ARG A 24 10.09 1.51 -1.16
C ARG A 24 11.41 2.25 -0.93
N LYS A 25 11.71 2.62 0.31
CA LYS A 25 12.98 3.26 0.70
C LYS A 25 14.15 2.28 0.54
N GLU A 26 13.94 1.01 0.89
CA GLU A 26 14.93 -0.04 0.67
C GLU A 26 15.12 -0.35 -0.82
N ASN A 27 14.04 -0.30 -1.61
CA ASN A 27 14.06 -0.67 -3.02
C ASN A 27 13.30 0.36 -3.91
N PRO A 28 13.99 1.39 -4.43
CA PRO A 28 13.38 2.48 -5.21
C PRO A 28 12.74 2.07 -6.54
N ASN A 29 12.98 0.85 -7.03
CA ASN A 29 12.45 0.34 -8.30
C ASN A 29 11.27 -0.62 -8.14
N TYR A 30 10.87 -0.96 -6.91
CA TYR A 30 9.77 -1.90 -6.68
C TYR A 30 8.39 -1.32 -7.01
N GLY A 31 7.77 -1.88 -8.04
CA GLY A 31 6.36 -1.63 -8.34
C GLY A 31 5.41 -2.32 -7.35
N TYR A 32 4.12 -2.00 -7.46
CA TYR A 32 3.08 -2.51 -6.55
C TYR A 32 3.01 -4.06 -6.52
N ARG A 33 3.39 -4.75 -7.61
CA ARG A 33 3.40 -6.23 -7.68
C ARG A 33 4.44 -6.83 -6.73
N ILE A 34 5.66 -6.30 -6.73
CA ILE A 34 6.74 -6.75 -5.84
C ILE A 34 6.42 -6.39 -4.39
N ILE A 35 5.93 -5.16 -4.16
CA ILE A 35 5.47 -4.72 -2.83
C ILE A 35 4.38 -5.68 -2.30
N THR A 36 3.41 -6.08 -3.13
CA THR A 36 2.38 -7.05 -2.73
C THR A 36 2.99 -8.39 -2.32
N ALA A 37 4.01 -8.87 -3.05
CA ALA A 37 4.70 -10.12 -2.71
C ALA A 37 5.45 -10.01 -1.38
N MET A 38 6.14 -8.89 -1.12
CA MET A 38 6.81 -8.65 0.15
C MET A 38 5.84 -8.57 1.32
N LEU A 39 4.73 -7.87 1.18
CA LEU A 39 3.69 -7.81 2.21
C LEU A 39 3.13 -9.20 2.53
N LYS A 40 2.95 -10.05 1.51
CA LYS A 40 2.54 -11.45 1.72
C LYS A 40 3.61 -12.29 2.43
N ARG A 41 4.90 -12.09 2.10
CA ARG A 41 6.03 -12.75 2.78
C ARG A 41 6.11 -12.36 4.26
N LEU A 42 5.72 -11.12 4.60
CA LEU A 42 5.58 -10.64 5.98
C LEU A 42 4.32 -11.17 6.69
N GLY A 43 3.55 -12.08 6.08
CA GLY A 43 2.35 -12.67 6.67
C GLY A 43 1.06 -11.86 6.46
N LEU A 44 1.10 -10.73 5.74
CA LEU A 44 -0.09 -9.91 5.50
C LEU A 44 -0.94 -10.47 4.34
N LYS A 45 -2.17 -10.89 4.66
CA LYS A 45 -3.14 -11.33 3.65
C LYS A 45 -3.83 -10.14 2.99
N ILE A 46 -3.15 -9.52 2.03
CA ILE A 46 -3.66 -8.35 1.29
C ILE A 46 -3.89 -8.64 -0.21
N ASN A 47 -4.95 -8.03 -0.76
CA ASN A 47 -5.24 -8.08 -2.18
C ASN A 47 -4.35 -7.08 -2.96
N LYS A 48 -3.85 -7.49 -4.13
CA LYS A 48 -3.07 -6.65 -5.05
C LYS A 48 -3.76 -5.32 -5.41
N LYS A 49 -5.10 -5.33 -5.58
CA LYS A 49 -5.88 -4.11 -5.91
C LYS A 49 -5.79 -3.06 -4.80
N LYS A 50 -5.76 -3.52 -3.54
CA LYS A 50 -5.67 -2.63 -2.37
C LYS A 50 -4.27 -2.01 -2.29
N VAL A 51 -3.23 -2.82 -2.43
CA VAL A 51 -1.83 -2.32 -2.49
C VAL A 51 -1.67 -1.30 -3.61
N GLN A 52 -2.22 -1.56 -4.80
CA GLN A 52 -2.14 -0.63 -5.92
C GLN A 52 -2.80 0.72 -5.62
N ARG A 53 -3.99 0.74 -5.01
CA ARG A 53 -4.67 1.97 -4.59
C ARG A 53 -3.87 2.73 -3.53
N LEU A 54 -3.31 2.05 -2.54
CA LEU A 54 -2.50 2.68 -1.50
C LEU A 54 -1.22 3.30 -2.10
N VAL A 55 -0.54 2.59 -3.00
CA VAL A 55 0.65 3.11 -3.71
C VAL A 55 0.30 4.35 -4.54
N GLN A 56 -0.88 4.38 -5.18
CA GLN A 56 -1.39 5.54 -5.90
C GLN A 56 -1.68 6.73 -4.96
N ASN A 57 -2.39 6.48 -3.86
CA ASN A 57 -2.71 7.51 -2.86
C ASN A 57 -1.44 8.12 -2.24
N LEU A 58 -0.43 7.28 -1.98
CA LEU A 58 0.88 7.69 -1.47
C LEU A 58 1.78 8.32 -2.55
N LYS A 59 1.33 8.42 -3.81
CA LYS A 59 2.10 8.92 -4.96
C LYS A 59 3.44 8.19 -5.18
N LEU A 60 3.54 6.93 -4.78
CA LEU A 60 4.74 6.08 -4.89
C LEU A 60 4.78 5.27 -6.20
N GLN A 61 4.03 5.68 -7.21
CA GLN A 61 3.99 4.96 -8.49
C GLN A 61 5.35 5.02 -9.20
N VAL A 62 5.81 3.87 -9.68
CA VAL A 62 6.96 3.80 -10.58
C VAL A 62 6.55 4.41 -11.92
N LYS A 63 7.23 5.49 -12.33
CA LYS A 63 7.06 6.12 -13.65
C LYS A 63 8.11 5.70 -14.66
N ASN A 64 9.18 5.04 -14.19
CA ASN A 64 10.22 4.51 -15.05
C ASN A 64 9.77 3.17 -15.64
N PHE A 65 9.43 3.19 -16.91
CA PHE A 65 9.22 2.00 -17.73
C PHE A 65 10.51 1.80 -18.54
N SER A 66 11.38 0.89 -18.10
CA SER A 66 12.43 0.39 -18.98
C SER A 66 11.75 -0.33 -20.16
N ARG A 67 12.20 -0.04 -21.38
CA ARG A 67 11.70 -0.64 -22.62
C ARG A 67 12.23 -2.06 -22.79
#